data_AF-A0AAD1EU22-F1
#
_entry.id   AF-A0AAD1EU22-F1
#
_cell.length_a   1.000
_cell.length_b   1.000
_cell.length_c   1.000
_cell.angle_alpha   90.00
_cell.angle_beta   90.00
_cell.angle_gamma   90.00
#
_symmetry.space_group_name_H-M   'P 1'
#
loop_
_entity.id
_entity.type
_entity.pdbx_description
1 polymer ?
#
loop_
_entity_poly.entity_id
_entity_poly.type
_entity_poly.pdbx_seq_one_letter_code
_entity_poly.pdbx_strand_id
1 'polypeptide(L)'
;MKKMLIGLVVLIVLGFGAMKAYQHFSYGGPSYYTKITEKGKESNDSEGNKQYDYKLTGYDEKGQAKQLKFKVYRDRHLKMNAYLKMTYNKNRGVTRWQSVPSKDVPKAARQKLD
;
A
#
# COMPACT_ATOMS: atom_id res chain seq x y z
N MET A 1 32.79 31.74 -7.07
CA MET A 1 31.54 31.54 -6.30
C MET A 1 30.38 31.00 -7.14
N LYS A 2 29.98 31.62 -8.27
CA LYS A 2 28.88 31.10 -9.14
C LYS A 2 29.04 29.65 -9.61
N LYS A 3 30.26 29.23 -10.03
CA LYS A 3 30.52 27.84 -10.47
C LYS A 3 30.36 26.81 -9.34
N MET A 4 30.69 27.19 -8.10
CA MET A 4 30.49 26.34 -6.91
C MET A 4 29.02 26.27 -6.50
N LEU A 5 28.27 27.37 -6.63
CA LEU A 5 26.82 27.39 -6.42
C LEU A 5 26.09 26.52 -7.44
N ILE A 6 26.48 26.57 -8.72
CA ILE A 6 25.92 25.70 -9.77
C ILE A 6 26.22 24.24 -9.46
N GLY A 7 27.46 23.91 -9.06
CA GLY A 7 27.83 22.55 -8.65
C GLY A 7 27.01 22.04 -7.45
N LEU A 8 26.78 22.90 -6.45
CA LEU A 8 25.96 22.58 -5.29
C LEU A 8 24.49 22.32 -5.67
N VAL A 9 23.92 23.16 -6.55
CA VAL A 9 22.55 22.98 -7.04
C VAL A 9 22.40 21.67 -7.81
N VAL A 10 23.37 21.30 -8.66
CA VAL A 10 23.35 20.02 -9.39
C VAL A 10 23.42 18.83 -8.42
N LEU A 11 24.29 18.89 -7.40
CA LEU A 11 24.39 17.86 -6.36
C LEU A 11 23.07 17.69 -5.58
N ILE A 12 22.41 18.79 -5.24
CA ILE A 12 21.11 18.77 -4.56
C ILE A 12 20.06 18.09 -5.45
N VAL A 13 19.96 18.47 -6.72
CA VAL A 13 18.99 17.88 -7.67
C VAL A 13 19.24 16.37 -7.84
N LEU A 14 20.50 15.96 -8.00
CA LEU A 14 20.86 14.54 -8.10
C LEU A 14 20.54 13.77 -6.81
N GLY A 15 20.81 14.36 -5.64
CA GLY A 15 20.47 13.78 -4.34
C GLY A 15 18.96 13.58 -4.17
N PHE A 16 18.14 14.56 -4.56
CA PHE A 16 16.68 14.44 -4.57
C PHE A 16 16.19 13.35 -5.54
N GLY A 17 16.79 13.26 -6.74
CA GLY A 17 16.47 12.22 -7.71
C GLY A 17 16.76 10.81 -7.18
N ALA A 18 17.95 10.61 -6.62
CA ALA A 18 18.35 9.34 -6.01
C ALA A 18 17.44 8.95 -4.85
N MET A 19 17.06 9.90 -3.99
CA MET A 19 16.15 9.66 -2.87
C MET A 19 14.75 9.24 -3.33
N LYS A 20 14.18 9.91 -4.34
CA LYS A 20 12.88 9.55 -4.94
C LYS A 20 12.92 8.15 -5.55
N ALA A 21 13.98 7.83 -6.29
CA ALA A 21 14.17 6.49 -6.87
C ALA A 21 14.24 5.42 -5.77
N TYR A 22 15.04 5.66 -4.72
CA TYR A 22 15.16 4.74 -3.59
C TYR A 22 13.81 4.47 -2.92
N GLN A 23 13.00 5.52 -2.67
CA GLN A 23 11.65 5.34 -2.12
C GLN A 23 10.74 4.52 -3.02
N HIS A 24 10.78 4.75 -4.34
CA HIS A 24 9.98 4.01 -5.30
C HIS A 24 10.36 2.52 -5.32
N PHE A 25 11.65 2.20 -5.39
CA PHE A 25 12.11 0.81 -5.41
C PHE A 25 11.96 0.11 -4.04
N SER A 26 12.14 0.82 -2.93
CA SER A 26 12.05 0.23 -1.59
C SER A 26 10.63 -0.02 -1.11
N TYR A 27 9.66 0.78 -1.53
CA TYR A 27 8.26 0.70 -1.09
C TYR A 27 7.28 0.29 -2.20
N GLY A 28 7.74 0.21 -3.45
CA GLY A 28 6.96 -0.28 -4.58
C GLY A 28 6.74 -1.80 -4.54
N GLY A 29 5.98 -2.31 -5.49
CA GLY A 29 5.71 -3.73 -5.64
C GLY A 29 4.47 -4.01 -6.49
N PRO A 30 4.20 -5.29 -6.81
CA PRO A 30 2.99 -5.69 -7.50
C PRO A 30 1.72 -5.24 -6.78
N SER A 31 0.68 -4.96 -7.57
CA SER A 31 -0.65 -4.61 -7.06
C SER A 31 -1.49 -5.86 -6.82
N TYR A 32 -2.16 -5.89 -5.68
CA TYR A 32 -3.18 -6.87 -5.33
C TYR A 32 -4.48 -6.17 -4.97
N TYR A 33 -5.59 -6.86 -5.16
CA TYR A 33 -6.92 -6.35 -4.93
C TYR A 33 -7.64 -7.23 -3.91
N THR A 34 -8.32 -6.62 -2.95
CA THR A 34 -9.12 -7.35 -1.95
C THR A 34 -10.44 -6.62 -1.66
N LYS A 35 -11.34 -7.28 -0.95
CA LYS A 35 -12.64 -6.74 -0.53
C LYS A 35 -12.74 -6.84 1.00
N ILE A 36 -13.19 -5.78 1.65
CA ILE A 36 -13.36 -5.77 3.11
C ILE A 36 -14.60 -6.56 3.49
N THR A 37 -14.40 -7.82 3.91
CA THR A 37 -15.47 -8.74 4.33
C THR A 37 -15.55 -8.91 5.85
N GLU A 38 -14.57 -8.41 6.58
CA GLU A 38 -14.50 -8.44 8.06
C GLU A 38 -14.09 -7.05 8.59
N LYS A 39 -14.41 -6.77 9.85
CA LYS A 39 -14.09 -5.49 10.50
C LYS A 39 -12.61 -5.36 10.93
N GLY A 40 -11.82 -6.42 10.76
CA GLY A 40 -10.48 -6.53 11.32
C GLY A 40 -10.51 -6.71 12.85
N LYS A 41 -9.38 -7.12 13.41
CA LYS A 41 -9.20 -7.25 14.86
C LYS A 41 -8.81 -5.89 15.44
N GLU A 42 -9.64 -5.38 16.34
CA GLU A 42 -9.33 -4.15 17.08
C GLU A 42 -8.19 -4.41 18.08
N SER A 43 -7.20 -3.52 18.11
CA SER A 43 -6.10 -3.53 19.07
C SER A 43 -5.60 -2.11 19.32
N ASN A 44 -4.73 -1.93 20.31
CA ASN A 44 -3.98 -0.69 20.50
C ASN A 44 -2.51 -0.96 20.16
N ASP A 45 -1.83 0.03 19.61
CA ASP A 45 -0.37 -0.02 19.48
C ASP A 45 0.33 0.25 20.83
N SER A 46 1.66 0.25 20.81
CA SER A 46 2.47 0.47 22.01
C SER A 46 2.32 1.88 22.62
N GLU A 47 1.81 2.83 21.84
CA GLU A 47 1.56 4.21 22.27
C GLU A 47 0.09 4.40 22.71
N GLY A 48 -0.72 3.35 22.67
CA GLY A 48 -2.14 3.38 23.02
C GLY A 48 -3.05 3.85 21.89
N ASN A 49 -2.53 4.05 20.67
CA ASN A 49 -3.34 4.43 19.52
C ASN A 49 -4.17 3.24 19.03
N LYS A 50 -5.45 3.49 18.79
CA LYS A 50 -6.37 2.50 18.26
C LYS A 50 -5.98 2.10 16.83
N GLN A 51 -5.89 0.79 16.60
CA GLN A 51 -5.61 0.22 15.29
C GLN A 51 -6.52 -0.98 14.99
N TYR A 52 -6.67 -1.27 13.70
CA TYR A 52 -7.35 -2.46 13.19
C TYR A 52 -6.37 -3.31 12.40
N ASP A 53 -6.19 -4.56 12.83
CA ASP A 53 -5.37 -5.55 12.16
C ASP A 53 -6.22 -6.36 11.17
N TYR A 54 -5.81 -6.41 9.90
CA TYR A 54 -6.49 -7.16 8.84
C TYR A 54 -5.60 -8.28 8.31
N LYS A 55 -6.24 -9.42 7.98
CA LYS A 55 -5.62 -10.55 7.32
C LYS A 55 -6.55 -11.07 6.23
N LEU A 56 -6.47 -10.45 5.06
CA LEU A 56 -7.36 -10.73 3.94
C LEU A 56 -6.63 -11.46 2.81
N THR A 57 -7.36 -12.27 2.04
CA THR A 57 -6.86 -12.77 0.76
C THR A 57 -7.09 -11.70 -0.30
N GLY A 58 -6.05 -11.34 -1.03
CA GLY A 58 -6.13 -10.50 -2.21
C GLY A 58 -5.67 -11.25 -3.46
N TYR A 59 -6.01 -10.71 -4.61
CA TYR A 59 -5.72 -11.29 -5.91
C TYR A 59 -5.03 -10.27 -6.81
N ASP A 60 -4.01 -10.70 -7.54
CA ASP A 60 -3.38 -9.85 -8.56
C ASP A 60 -4.27 -9.71 -9.81
N GLU A 61 -3.78 -8.98 -10.80
CA GLU A 61 -4.49 -8.74 -12.06
C GLU A 61 -4.81 -10.03 -12.84
N LYS A 62 -4.08 -11.12 -12.57
CA LYS A 62 -4.24 -12.44 -13.17
C LYS A 62 -5.10 -13.38 -12.31
N GLY A 63 -5.60 -12.92 -11.15
CA GLY A 63 -6.38 -13.74 -10.22
C GLY A 63 -5.53 -14.65 -9.32
N GLN A 64 -4.23 -14.41 -9.18
CA GLN A 64 -3.36 -15.18 -8.29
C GLN A 64 -3.50 -14.69 -6.85
N ALA A 65 -3.72 -15.64 -5.94
CA ALA A 65 -4.00 -15.33 -4.54
C ALA A 65 -2.73 -14.93 -3.76
N LYS A 66 -2.90 -14.00 -2.83
CA LYS A 66 -1.88 -13.61 -1.85
C LYS A 66 -2.56 -13.26 -0.52
N GLN A 67 -2.00 -13.76 0.57
CA GLN A 67 -2.42 -13.30 1.90
C GLN A 67 -1.81 -11.93 2.19
N LEU A 68 -2.67 -10.94 2.44
CA LEU A 68 -2.32 -9.56 2.72
C LEU A 68 -2.59 -9.28 4.20
N LYS A 69 -1.52 -8.92 4.92
CA LYS A 69 -1.57 -8.49 6.32
C LYS A 69 -1.25 -7.02 6.38
N PHE A 70 -2.11 -6.23 6.99
CA PHE A 70 -1.93 -4.78 7.12
C PHE A 70 -2.66 -4.24 8.33
N LYS A 71 -2.20 -3.09 8.81
CA LYS A 71 -2.78 -2.37 9.94
C LYS A 71 -3.36 -1.04 9.47
N VAL A 72 -4.45 -0.62 10.11
CA VAL A 72 -5.08 0.67 9.87
C VAL A 72 -5.21 1.40 11.19
N TYR A 73 -4.54 2.55 11.31
CA TYR A 73 -4.56 3.43 12.48
C TYR A 73 -5.66 4.47 12.31
N ARG A 74 -6.87 4.17 12.76
CA ARG A 74 -8.08 5.01 12.67
C ARG A 74 -9.06 4.63 13.78
N ASP A 75 -9.97 5.55 14.11
CA ASP A 75 -10.99 5.32 15.15
C ASP A 75 -12.01 4.23 14.80
N ARG A 76 -12.20 3.96 13.50
CA ARG A 76 -13.20 3.01 12.99
C ARG A 76 -12.61 2.08 11.96
N HIS A 77 -13.20 0.88 11.87
CA HIS A 77 -12.87 -0.10 10.86
C HIS A 77 -13.13 0.41 9.43
N LEU A 78 -12.51 -0.24 8.44
CA LEU A 78 -12.74 0.06 7.04
C LEU A 78 -14.19 -0.25 6.64
N LYS A 79 -14.71 0.51 5.67
CA LYS A 79 -16.07 0.31 5.17
C LYS A 79 -16.22 -1.11 4.62
N MET A 80 -17.24 -1.82 5.11
CA MET A 80 -17.57 -3.16 4.62
C MET A 80 -17.88 -3.13 3.11
N ASN A 81 -17.51 -4.19 2.41
CA ASN A 81 -17.63 -4.36 0.97
C ASN A 81 -16.84 -3.37 0.11
N ALA A 82 -15.98 -2.54 0.71
CA ALA A 82 -15.06 -1.71 -0.05
C ALA A 82 -13.99 -2.57 -0.71
N TYR A 83 -13.68 -2.28 -1.98
CA TYR A 83 -12.52 -2.86 -2.65
C TYR A 83 -11.29 -2.00 -2.38
N LEU A 84 -10.16 -2.65 -2.16
CA LEU A 84 -8.87 -2.01 -1.97
C LEU A 84 -7.90 -2.45 -3.06
N LYS A 85 -7.12 -1.50 -3.61
CA LYS A 85 -5.89 -1.75 -4.34
C LYS A 85 -4.72 -1.62 -3.39
N MET A 86 -3.85 -2.61 -3.34
CA MET A 86 -2.78 -2.74 -2.36
C MET A 86 -1.45 -2.99 -3.05
N THR A 87 -0.41 -2.24 -2.68
CA THR A 87 0.96 -2.47 -3.13
C THR A 87 1.63 -3.44 -2.17
N TYR A 88 2.05 -4.59 -2.69
CA TYR A 88 2.77 -5.60 -1.90
C TYR A 88 4.25 -5.60 -2.25
N ASN A 89 5.08 -5.25 -1.27
CA ASN A 89 6.52 -5.37 -1.35
C ASN A 89 6.97 -6.70 -0.74
N LYS A 90 7.88 -7.41 -1.41
CA LYS A 90 8.36 -8.74 -0.97
C LYS A 90 9.01 -8.71 0.43
N ASN A 91 9.69 -7.61 0.78
CA ASN A 91 10.44 -7.49 2.02
C ASN A 91 9.64 -6.76 3.13
N ARG A 92 8.67 -5.92 2.75
CA ARG A 92 7.92 -5.06 3.69
C ARG A 92 6.45 -5.41 3.83
N GLY A 93 5.92 -6.36 3.05
CA GLY A 93 4.50 -6.65 3.02
C GLY A 93 3.69 -5.54 2.34
N VAL A 94 2.50 -5.24 2.86
CA VAL A 94 1.66 -4.16 2.32
C VAL A 94 2.26 -2.81 2.65
N THR A 95 2.69 -2.06 1.63
CA THR A 95 3.30 -0.73 1.81
C THR A 95 2.34 0.41 1.54
N ARG A 96 1.33 0.18 0.69
CA ARG A 96 0.30 1.16 0.33
C ARG A 96 -1.02 0.45 0.08
N TRP A 97 -2.10 1.14 0.39
CA TRP A 97 -3.43 0.70 0.01
C TRP A 97 -4.32 1.93 -0.23
N GLN A 98 -5.30 1.78 -1.11
CA GLN A 98 -6.31 2.79 -1.37
C GLN A 98 -7.64 2.12 -1.73
N SER A 99 -8.74 2.76 -1.37
CA SER A 99 -10.05 2.29 -1.82
C SER A 99 -10.22 2.58 -3.31
N VAL A 100 -10.78 1.61 -4.03
CA VAL A 100 -11.08 1.71 -5.47
C VAL A 100 -12.51 1.24 -5.72
N PRO A 101 -13.21 1.78 -6.74
CA PRO A 101 -14.51 1.27 -7.12
C PRO A 101 -14.38 -0.12 -7.77
N SER A 102 -15.44 -0.95 -7.69
CA SER A 102 -15.45 -2.31 -8.23
C SER A 102 -15.13 -2.40 -9.73
N LYS A 103 -15.45 -1.36 -10.50
CA LYS A 103 -15.12 -1.25 -11.93
C LYS A 103 -13.63 -1.17 -12.22
N ASP A 104 -12.83 -0.68 -11.26
CA ASP A 104 -11.37 -0.53 -11.41
C ASP A 104 -10.62 -1.78 -10.91
N VAL A 105 -11.33 -2.77 -10.37
CA VAL A 105 -10.75 -4.06 -10.01
C VAL A 105 -10.67 -4.93 -11.27
N PRO A 106 -9.48 -5.49 -11.59
CA PRO A 106 -9.32 -6.39 -12.73
C PRO A 106 -10.33 -7.53 -12.70
N LYS A 107 -10.89 -7.88 -13.87
CA LYS A 107 -11.96 -8.88 -13.99
C LYS A 107 -11.61 -10.22 -13.31
N ALA A 108 -10.38 -10.70 -13.50
CA ALA A 108 -9.91 -11.96 -12.90
C ALA A 108 -9.84 -11.90 -11.36
N ALA A 109 -9.38 -10.78 -10.79
CA ALA A 109 -9.37 -10.56 -9.35
C ALA A 109 -10.80 -10.43 -8.80
N ARG A 110 -11.65 -9.65 -9.48
CA ARG A 110 -13.03 -9.39 -9.07
C ARG A 110 -13.84 -10.68 -8.99
N GLN A 111 -13.72 -11.56 -9.98
CA GLN A 111 -14.37 -12.88 -9.98
C GLN A 111 -13.98 -13.79 -8.82
N LYS A 112 -12.86 -13.53 -8.15
CA LYS A 112 -12.42 -14.27 -6.95
C LYS A 112 -12.85 -13.60 -5.64
N LEU A 113 -13.30 -12.35 -5.70
CA LEU A 113 -13.70 -11.52 -4.55
C LEU A 113 -15.22 -11.36 -4.40
N ASP A 114 -15.96 -11.74 -5.44
CA ASP A 114 -17.42 -11.73 -5.49
C ASP A 114 -18.00 -13.09 -5.07
#